data_AF-A0A938KT76-F1
#
_entry.id   AF-A0A938KT76-F1
#
_cell.length_a   1.000
_cell.length_b   1.000
_cell.length_c   1.000
_cell.angle_alpha   90.00
_cell.angle_beta   90.00
_cell.angle_gamma   90.00
#
_symmetry.space_group_name_H-M   'P 1'
#
loop_
_entity.id
_entity.type
_entity.pdbx_description
1 polymer ?
#
loop_
_entity_poly.entity_id
_entity_poly.type
_entity_poly.pdbx_seq_one_letter_code
_entity_poly.pdbx_strand_id
1 'polypeptide(L)'
;PFEPKILSNHPASGLWPLQGKLLGGNLSVLYSLLGSSSLPDSNDAILLVEDLDEYLYHLDRMWLGLQRSGYLNKLKAILIGDFTAMRDNTIPFGKDPVSIAIERTRALGIPCIAGLSFGHGPVNNPLPLGWTVKIDREGLSW
;
A
#
# COMPACT_ATOMS: atom_id res chain seq x y z
N PRO A 1 8.06 -17.50 6.18
CA PRO A 1 7.34 -16.92 7.34
C PRO A 1 7.05 -15.46 7.09
N PHE A 2 5.80 -15.05 7.28
CA PHE A 2 5.40 -13.67 7.14
C PHE A 2 5.87 -12.91 8.39
N GLU A 3 6.89 -12.04 8.24
CA GLU A 3 7.34 -11.16 9.33
C GLU A 3 6.94 -9.72 8.99
N PRO A 4 5.75 -9.26 9.43
CA PRO A 4 5.29 -7.90 9.13
C PRO A 4 6.25 -6.88 9.76
N LYS A 5 6.89 -6.07 8.92
CA LYS A 5 7.66 -4.91 9.39
C LYS A 5 6.78 -3.67 9.33
N ILE A 6 6.30 -3.25 10.49
CA ILE A 6 5.56 -1.98 10.62
C ILE A 6 6.55 -0.84 10.34
N LEU A 7 6.25 0.02 9.36
CA LEU A 7 7.15 1.08 8.92
C LEU A 7 6.75 2.47 9.42
N SER A 8 5.57 2.62 9.99
CA SER A 8 5.05 3.91 10.49
C SER A 8 5.26 4.07 12.01
N ASN A 9 5.87 5.19 12.42
CA ASN A 9 6.04 5.63 13.83
C ASN A 9 4.76 6.23 14.47
N HIS A 10 3.58 5.65 14.22
CA HIS A 10 2.38 6.01 14.99
C HIS A 10 2.22 5.07 16.20
N PRO A 11 1.55 5.48 17.29
CA PRO A 11 1.34 4.62 18.46
C PRO A 11 0.45 3.44 18.06
N ALA A 12 1.09 2.39 17.53
CA ALA A 12 0.49 1.13 17.11
C ALA A 12 0.00 0.29 18.30
N SER A 13 -0.08 0.85 19.50
CA SER A 13 -0.32 0.13 20.74
C SER A 13 -1.79 -0.23 20.98
N GLY A 14 -2.75 0.30 20.20
CA GLY A 14 -4.20 0.07 20.42
C GLY A 14 -5.03 -0.43 19.23
N LEU A 15 -4.46 -0.63 18.04
CA LEU A 15 -5.21 -0.89 16.80
C LEU A 15 -5.16 -2.34 16.31
N TRP A 16 -4.54 -3.24 17.07
CA TRP A 16 -4.45 -4.65 16.71
C TRP A 16 -5.52 -5.47 17.43
N PRO A 17 -6.14 -6.47 16.77
CA PRO A 17 -5.95 -6.84 15.37
C PRO A 17 -6.68 -5.87 14.41
N LEU A 18 -6.07 -5.63 13.24
CA LEU A 18 -6.71 -4.88 12.15
C LEU A 18 -7.57 -5.85 11.35
N GLN A 19 -8.82 -5.46 11.04
CA GLN A 19 -9.69 -6.24 10.17
C GLN A 19 -10.36 -5.35 9.12
N GLY A 20 -10.35 -5.81 7.88
CA GLY A 20 -10.96 -5.11 6.76
C GLY A 20 -10.93 -5.94 5.48
N LYS A 21 -11.71 -5.52 4.49
CA LYS A 21 -11.67 -6.13 3.16
C LYS A 21 -10.32 -5.84 2.51
N LEU A 22 -9.63 -6.86 2.02
CA LEU A 22 -8.37 -6.69 1.30
C LEU A 22 -8.66 -6.22 -0.12
N LEU A 23 -8.14 -5.05 -0.48
CA LEU A 23 -8.24 -4.46 -1.81
C LEU A 23 -6.86 -4.14 -2.34
N GLY A 24 -6.74 -3.88 -3.63
CA GLY A 24 -5.55 -3.27 -4.20
C GLY A 24 -4.88 -4.11 -5.28
N GLY A 25 -3.56 -4.20 -5.24
CA GLY A 25 -2.72 -4.78 -6.28
C GLY A 25 -1.75 -3.73 -6.82
N ASN A 26 -1.72 -3.57 -8.14
CA ASN A 26 -0.82 -2.64 -8.81
C ASN A 26 -1.24 -1.17 -8.61
N LEU A 27 -0.30 -0.30 -8.19
CA LEU A 27 -0.58 1.12 -7.92
C LEU A 27 -1.01 1.87 -9.18
N SER A 28 -0.32 1.65 -10.30
CA SER A 28 -0.64 2.26 -11.59
C SER A 28 -2.05 1.90 -12.06
N VAL A 29 -2.46 0.64 -11.90
CA VAL A 29 -3.83 0.20 -12.18
C VAL A 29 -4.82 0.93 -11.26
N LEU A 30 -4.60 0.93 -9.94
CA LEU A 30 -5.50 1.63 -9.00
C LEU A 30 -5.64 3.12 -9.33
N TYR A 31 -4.52 3.77 -9.64
CA TYR A 31 -4.48 5.18 -10.04
C TYR A 31 -5.28 5.42 -11.33
N SER A 32 -5.18 4.52 -12.32
CA SER A 32 -5.93 4.61 -13.58
C SER A 32 -7.45 4.50 -13.41
N LEU A 33 -7.91 3.86 -12.32
CA LEU A 33 -9.34 3.68 -12.02
C LEU A 33 -9.96 4.91 -11.34
N LEU A 34 -9.17 5.89 -10.91
CA LEU A 34 -9.69 7.08 -10.23
C LEU A 34 -10.77 7.79 -11.07
N GLY A 35 -11.93 8.04 -10.45
CA GLY A 35 -13.08 8.68 -11.10
C GLY A 35 -13.95 7.74 -11.94
N SER A 36 -13.61 6.46 -12.04
CA SER A 36 -14.44 5.45 -12.70
C SER A 36 -15.33 4.67 -11.71
N SER A 37 -16.39 4.04 -12.22
CA SER A 37 -17.22 3.10 -11.44
C SER A 37 -16.51 1.79 -11.11
N SER A 38 -15.33 1.56 -11.69
CA SER A 38 -14.52 0.35 -11.47
C SER A 38 -13.56 0.48 -10.30
N LEU A 39 -13.41 1.68 -9.71
CA LEU A 39 -12.63 1.88 -8.50
C LEU A 39 -13.35 1.19 -7.31
N PRO A 40 -12.70 0.22 -6.63
CA PRO A 40 -13.32 -0.47 -5.50
C PRO A 40 -13.66 0.49 -4.36
N ASP A 41 -14.72 0.24 -3.60
CA ASP A 41 -15.01 1.04 -2.41
C ASP A 41 -13.96 0.80 -1.30
N SER A 42 -13.25 1.86 -0.89
CA SER A 42 -12.20 1.81 0.12
C SER A 42 -12.69 1.93 1.58
N ASN A 43 -14.00 2.06 1.81
CA ASN A 43 -14.59 2.09 3.14
C ASN A 43 -14.11 0.91 4.00
N ASP A 44 -13.45 1.20 5.12
CA ASP A 44 -13.01 0.21 6.11
C ASP A 44 -12.11 -0.90 5.56
N ALA A 45 -11.43 -0.63 4.44
CA ALA A 45 -10.61 -1.60 3.73
C ALA A 45 -9.14 -1.57 4.15
N ILE A 46 -8.44 -2.67 3.87
CA ILE A 46 -6.98 -2.77 3.92
C ILE A 46 -6.48 -2.71 2.48
N LEU A 47 -5.66 -1.72 2.16
CA LEU A 47 -5.16 -1.52 0.80
C LEU A 47 -3.80 -2.17 0.63
N LEU A 48 -3.67 -3.02 -0.36
CA LEU A 48 -2.45 -3.66 -0.79
C LEU A 48 -1.88 -2.96 -2.03
N VAL A 49 -0.60 -2.61 -2.01
CA VAL A 49 0.03 -1.85 -3.10
C VAL A 49 1.41 -2.39 -3.44
N GLU A 50 1.62 -2.61 -4.74
CA GLU A 50 2.90 -2.94 -5.38
C GLU A 50 3.00 -2.24 -6.75
N ASP A 51 4.18 -2.19 -7.36
CA ASP A 51 4.32 -1.75 -8.75
C ASP A 51 5.64 -2.21 -9.39
N LEU A 52 5.79 -2.01 -10.70
CA LEU A 52 7.02 -2.28 -11.43
C LEU A 52 7.37 -1.21 -12.46
N ASP A 53 8.67 -1.10 -12.75
CA ASP A 53 9.22 -0.34 -13.88
C ASP A 53 8.86 1.16 -13.90
N GLU A 54 8.44 1.66 -12.73
CA GLU A 54 7.93 3.02 -12.58
C GLU A 54 9.03 4.00 -12.19
N TYR A 55 8.90 5.24 -12.66
CA TYR A 55 9.76 6.32 -12.19
C TYR A 55 9.33 6.79 -10.79
N LEU A 56 10.29 7.07 -9.90
CA LEU A 56 9.98 7.51 -8.52
C LEU A 56 9.10 8.76 -8.44
N TYR A 57 9.29 9.74 -9.34
CA TYR A 57 8.42 10.91 -9.41
C TYR A 57 6.99 10.56 -9.88
N HIS A 58 6.85 9.53 -10.71
CA HIS A 58 5.54 9.06 -11.16
C HIS A 58 4.83 8.33 -10.02
N LEU A 59 5.55 7.45 -9.31
CA LEU A 59 5.07 6.80 -8.09
C LEU A 59 4.53 7.82 -7.08
N ASP A 60 5.30 8.86 -6.79
CA ASP A 60 4.89 9.96 -5.90
C ASP A 60 3.61 10.66 -6.37
N ARG A 61 3.52 10.94 -7.67
CA ARG A 61 2.33 11.55 -8.28
C ARG A 61 1.09 10.67 -8.15
N MET A 62 1.23 9.36 -8.31
CA MET A 62 0.11 8.41 -8.16
C MET A 62 -0.41 8.38 -6.73
N TRP A 63 0.48 8.28 -5.74
CA TRP A 63 0.11 8.39 -4.33
C TRP A 63 -0.58 9.72 -4.01
N LEU A 64 -0.04 10.84 -4.50
CA LEU A 64 -0.65 12.15 -4.32
C LEU A 64 -2.05 12.23 -4.97
N GLY A 65 -2.24 11.59 -6.13
CA GLY A 65 -3.53 11.51 -6.80
C GLY A 65 -4.58 10.76 -5.97
N LEU A 66 -4.24 9.57 -5.46
CA LEU A 66 -5.10 8.79 -4.56
C LEU A 66 -5.40 9.53 -3.25
N GLN A 67 -4.42 10.25 -2.71
CA GLN A 67 -4.61 11.08 -1.52
C GLN A 67 -5.59 12.23 -1.80
N ARG A 68 -5.40 12.96 -2.90
CA ARG A 68 -6.22 14.12 -3.26
C ARG A 68 -7.64 13.76 -3.68
N SER A 69 -7.88 12.55 -4.20
CA SER A 69 -9.23 12.06 -4.48
C SER A 69 -10.01 11.69 -3.23
N GLY A 70 -9.34 11.62 -2.06
CA GLY A 70 -9.92 11.15 -0.82
C GLY A 70 -10.06 9.63 -0.74
N TYR A 71 -9.57 8.88 -1.74
CA TYR A 71 -9.65 7.43 -1.78
C TYR A 71 -8.99 6.77 -0.55
N LEU A 72 -7.88 7.33 -0.08
CA LEU A 72 -7.12 6.79 1.05
C LEU A 72 -7.74 7.10 2.42
N ASN A 73 -8.68 8.05 2.51
CA ASN A 73 -9.17 8.59 3.80
C ASN A 73 -9.93 7.58 4.65
N LYS A 74 -10.42 6.50 4.03
CA LYS A 74 -11.31 5.53 4.67
C LYS A 74 -10.67 4.16 4.86
N LEU A 75 -9.39 4.05 4.54
CA LEU A 75 -8.60 2.84 4.74
C LEU A 75 -8.31 2.64 6.23
N LYS A 76 -8.18 1.38 6.64
CA LYS A 76 -7.72 0.99 7.98
C LYS A 76 -6.23 0.75 8.04
N ALA A 77 -5.63 0.34 6.93
CA ALA A 77 -4.21 0.06 6.82
C ALA A 77 -3.76 0.03 5.35
N ILE A 78 -2.45 0.19 5.14
CA ILE A 78 -1.81 -0.01 3.85
C ILE A 78 -0.72 -1.07 3.99
N LEU A 79 -0.75 -2.04 3.09
CA LEU A 79 0.19 -3.13 2.93
C LEU A 79 1.05 -2.86 1.70
N ILE A 80 2.36 -2.72 1.90
CA ILE A 80 3.35 -2.42 0.86
C ILE A 80 4.05 -3.72 0.47
N GLY A 81 3.96 -4.05 -0.82
CA GLY A 81 4.66 -5.17 -1.44
C GLY A 81 5.90 -4.72 -2.19
N ASP A 82 6.24 -5.48 -3.22
CA ASP A 82 7.44 -5.25 -3.99
C ASP A 82 7.27 -4.06 -4.96
N PHE A 83 8.20 -3.11 -4.89
CA PHE A 83 8.40 -2.11 -5.92
C PHE A 83 9.64 -2.48 -6.73
N THR A 84 9.43 -3.08 -7.91
CA THR A 84 10.51 -3.72 -8.67
C THR A 84 10.96 -2.90 -9.88
N ALA A 85 12.23 -3.02 -10.25
CA ALA A 85 12.81 -2.31 -11.40
C ALA A 85 12.54 -0.78 -11.42
N MET A 86 12.41 -0.17 -10.23
CA MET A 86 12.07 1.24 -10.11
C MET A 86 13.16 2.12 -10.72
N ARG A 87 12.72 3.14 -11.43
CA ARG A 87 13.59 4.05 -12.18
C ARG A 87 13.72 5.38 -11.46
N ASP A 88 14.91 5.94 -11.49
CA ASP A 88 15.14 7.31 -11.05
C ASP A 88 15.58 8.17 -12.25
N ASN A 89 15.60 9.48 -12.06
CA ASN A 89 16.08 10.45 -13.03
C ASN A 89 17.57 10.73 -12.84
N THR A 90 18.16 11.47 -13.78
CA THR A 90 19.56 11.95 -13.69
C THR A 90 19.82 12.74 -12.42
N ILE A 91 18.85 13.57 -12.00
CA ILE A 91 18.83 14.19 -10.68
C ILE A 91 18.03 13.24 -9.78
N PRO A 92 18.65 12.66 -8.73
CA PRO A 92 17.97 11.69 -7.88
C PRO A 92 16.73 12.28 -7.22
N PHE A 93 15.65 11.50 -7.14
CA PHE A 93 14.44 11.91 -6.43
C PHE A 93 14.67 12.06 -4.92
N GLY A 94 15.64 11.31 -4.38
CA GLY A 94 16.07 11.44 -2.98
C GLY A 94 15.24 10.63 -1.97
N LYS A 95 14.33 9.78 -2.43
CA LYS A 95 13.52 8.86 -1.60
C LYS A 95 13.32 7.54 -2.32
N ASP A 96 13.40 6.43 -1.59
CA ASP A 96 12.99 5.12 -2.09
C ASP A 96 11.45 5.00 -2.16
N PRO A 97 10.90 4.02 -2.90
CA PRO A 97 9.46 3.83 -3.07
C PRO A 97 8.67 3.72 -1.76
N VAL A 98 9.25 3.07 -0.76
CA VAL A 98 8.60 2.83 0.52
C VAL A 98 8.55 4.13 1.35
N SER A 99 9.65 4.89 1.36
CA SER A 99 9.69 6.23 1.96
C SER A 99 8.69 7.19 1.32
N ILE A 100 8.49 7.12 0.00
CA ILE A 100 7.46 7.89 -0.72
C ILE A 100 6.06 7.54 -0.20
N ALA A 101 5.72 6.25 -0.15
CA ALA A 101 4.43 5.79 0.33
C ALA A 101 4.16 6.28 1.76
N ILE A 102 5.11 6.09 2.68
CA ILE A 102 5.01 6.51 4.09
C ILE A 102 4.79 8.02 4.21
N GLU A 103 5.51 8.83 3.43
CA GLU A 103 5.34 10.28 3.47
C GLU A 103 3.94 10.70 3.03
N ARG A 104 3.45 10.12 1.93
CA ARG A 104 2.14 10.45 1.35
C ARG A 104 0.97 10.00 2.21
N THR A 105 1.16 8.96 3.01
CA THR A 105 0.11 8.39 3.87
C THR A 105 0.19 8.86 5.31
N ARG A 106 1.26 9.57 5.72
CA ARG A 106 1.49 10.01 7.10
C ARG A 106 0.28 10.73 7.72
N ALA A 107 -0.36 11.62 6.96
CA ALA A 107 -1.49 12.41 7.44
C ALA A 107 -2.76 11.58 7.72
N LEU A 108 -2.84 10.35 7.22
CA LEU A 108 -3.99 9.46 7.42
C LEU A 108 -4.04 8.88 8.84
N GLY A 109 -2.91 8.84 9.55
CA GLY A 109 -2.83 8.26 10.90
C GLY A 109 -3.08 6.75 10.97
N ILE A 110 -3.02 6.06 9.81
CA ILE A 110 -3.21 4.61 9.71
C ILE A 110 -1.87 3.86 9.54
N PRO A 111 -1.79 2.58 9.91
CA PRO A 111 -0.57 1.80 9.76
C PRO A 111 -0.18 1.58 8.29
N CYS A 112 1.11 1.78 7.99
CA CYS A 112 1.76 1.30 6.77
C CYS A 112 2.71 0.15 7.13
N ILE A 113 2.47 -1.02 6.54
CA ILE A 113 3.15 -2.28 6.86
C ILE A 113 3.83 -2.78 5.59
N ALA A 114 5.11 -3.13 5.66
CA ALA A 114 5.85 -3.73 4.56
C ALA A 114 6.50 -5.06 4.96
N GLY A 115 7.29 -5.63 4.05
CA GLY A 115 7.91 -6.94 4.24
C GLY A 115 7.02 -8.11 3.82
N LEU A 116 5.91 -7.81 3.13
CA LEU A 116 5.07 -8.79 2.46
C LEU A 116 5.68 -9.13 1.10
N SER A 117 5.90 -10.42 0.81
CA SER A 117 6.39 -10.87 -0.51
C SER A 117 5.23 -11.07 -1.49
N PHE A 118 4.81 -9.99 -2.14
CA PHE A 118 3.88 -10.00 -3.28
C PHE A 118 4.25 -8.88 -4.25
N GLY A 119 3.90 -9.07 -5.52
CA GLY A 119 4.18 -8.11 -6.59
C GLY A 119 5.04 -8.73 -7.69
N HIS A 120 5.80 -7.90 -8.38
CA HIS A 120 6.60 -8.31 -9.54
C HIS A 120 7.99 -8.88 -9.20
N GLY A 121 8.24 -9.18 -7.92
CA GLY A 121 9.45 -9.86 -7.48
C GLY A 121 9.48 -11.35 -7.85
N PRO A 122 10.58 -12.06 -7.52
CA PRO A 122 10.68 -13.50 -7.75
C PRO A 122 9.69 -14.31 -6.91
N VAL A 123 9.15 -13.74 -5.83
CA VAL A 123 8.16 -14.35 -4.95
C VAL A 123 6.89 -13.51 -4.99
N ASN A 124 5.83 -14.05 -5.57
CA ASN A 124 4.52 -13.41 -5.62
C ASN A 124 3.48 -14.29 -4.92
N ASN A 125 3.33 -14.12 -3.61
CA ASN A 125 2.38 -14.93 -2.86
C ASN A 125 0.94 -14.56 -3.22
N PRO A 126 0.04 -15.54 -3.45
CA PRO A 126 -1.36 -15.26 -3.71
C PRO A 126 -2.02 -14.66 -2.46
N LEU A 127 -2.85 -13.64 -2.66
CA LEU A 127 -3.59 -12.96 -1.60
C LEU A 127 -5.08 -12.86 -1.96
N PRO A 128 -5.98 -13.02 -0.98
CA PRO A 128 -7.41 -13.17 -1.23
C PRO A 128 -8.09 -11.79 -1.41
N LEU A 129 -7.86 -11.14 -2.55
CA LEU A 129 -8.52 -9.87 -2.85
C LEU A 129 -10.05 -10.00 -2.75
N GLY A 130 -10.66 -9.06 -2.05
CA GLY A 130 -12.09 -9.01 -1.79
C GLY A 130 -12.54 -9.75 -0.52
N TRP A 131 -11.66 -10.50 0.14
CA TRP A 131 -11.99 -11.18 1.40
C TRP A 131 -11.73 -10.25 2.59
N THR A 132 -12.42 -10.51 3.70
CA THR A 132 -12.06 -9.90 4.98
C THR A 132 -10.81 -10.57 5.50
N VAL A 133 -9.77 -9.79 5.76
CA VAL A 133 -8.50 -10.27 6.31
C VAL A 133 -8.27 -9.69 7.69
N LYS A 134 -7.51 -10.41 8.50
CA LYS A 134 -7.04 -9.98 9.82
C LYS A 134 -5.52 -9.85 9.79
N ILE A 135 -5.01 -8.71 10.24
CA ILE A 135 -3.59 -8.52 10.48
C ILE A 135 -3.40 -8.41 12.00
N ASP A 136 -2.43 -9.13 12.54
CA ASP A 136 -1.98 -9.03 13.93
C ASP A 136 -0.45 -9.15 14.02
N ARG A 137 0.07 -9.36 15.23
CA ARG A 137 1.52 -9.47 15.49
C ARG A 137 2.12 -10.77 14.95
N GLU A 138 1.30 -11.79 14.71
CA GLU A 138 1.72 -13.08 14.19
C GLU A 138 1.65 -13.09 12.66
N GLY A 139 0.70 -12.36 12.08
CA GLY A 139 0.69 -12.16 10.65
C GLY A 139 -0.60 -11.68 10.00
N LEU A 140 -0.69 -11.95 8.70
CA LEU A 140 -1.88 -11.76 7.87
C LEU A 140 -2.60 -13.11 7.76
N SER A 141 -3.90 -13.13 8.05
CA SER A 141 -4.77 -14.30 7.97
C SER A 141 -6.12 -13.93 7.34
N TRP A 142 -6.84 -14.93 6.83
CA TRP A 142 -8.14 -14.79 6.18
C TRP A 142 -8.99 -16.04 6.37
#